data_AF-A0A1H8FUS7-F1
#
_entry.id   AF-A0A1H8FUS7-F1
#
_cell.length_a   1.000
_cell.length_b   1.000
_cell.length_c   1.000
_cell.angle_alpha   90.00
_cell.angle_beta   90.00
_cell.angle_gamma   90.00
#
_symmetry.space_group_name_H-M   'P 1'
#
loop_
_entity.id
_entity.type
_entity.pdbx_description
1 polymer ?
#
loop_
_entity_poly.entity_id
_entity_poly.type
_entity_poly.pdbx_seq_one_letter_code
_entity_poly.pdbx_strand_id
1 'polypeptide(L)'
;MAMSLKLDALEDLPRTPASDVKKLGWRGVMRAIARKGKVVVTNHSELEAVILSADEYSRILHALDDAGARHASALDTLRQRFDERLASLQADDASERLRALMDRPTTLGGKVKAGDSH
;
A
#
# COMPACT_ATOMS: atom_id res chain seq x y z
N MET A 1 -13.00 -0.75 7.01
CA MET A 1 -13.13 0.16 5.84
C MET A 1 -11.82 0.91 5.71
N ALA A 2 -11.14 0.81 4.58
CA ALA A 2 -9.91 1.58 4.38
C ALA A 2 -10.27 3.07 4.31
N MET A 3 -9.85 3.86 5.30
CA MET A 3 -9.94 5.32 5.17
C MET A 3 -8.97 5.74 4.07
N SER A 4 -9.51 6.17 2.92
CA SER A 4 -8.69 6.80 1.89
C SER A 4 -8.25 8.17 2.42
N LEU A 5 -6.97 8.32 2.75
CA LEU A 5 -6.44 9.67 2.98
C LEU A 5 -6.47 10.41 1.65
N LYS A 6 -7.27 11.47 1.56
CA LYS A 6 -7.05 12.53 0.59
C LYS A 6 -6.10 13.55 1.23
N LEU A 7 -4.80 13.38 0.99
CA LEU A 7 -3.84 14.44 1.25
C LEU A 7 -3.80 15.31 0.00
N ASP A 8 -4.23 16.57 0.14
CA ASP A 8 -4.06 17.57 -0.91
C ASP A 8 -2.56 17.82 -1.12
N ALA A 9 -2.17 18.15 -2.35
CA ALA A 9 -0.79 18.54 -2.61
C ALA A 9 -0.47 19.81 -1.80
N LEU A 10 0.77 19.93 -1.33
CA LEU A 10 1.21 21.09 -0.53
C LEU A 10 0.99 22.42 -1.26
N GLU A 11 1.01 22.40 -2.60
CA GLU A 11 0.79 23.55 -3.46
C GLU A 11 -0.66 24.05 -3.47
N ASP A 12 -1.62 23.13 -3.27
CA ASP A 12 -3.06 23.39 -3.28
C ASP A 12 -3.57 23.86 -1.90
N LEU A 13 -2.73 23.72 -0.86
CA LEU A 13 -3.09 24.14 0.48
C LEU A 13 -3.11 25.67 0.59
N PRO A 14 -4.07 26.23 1.34
CA PRO A 14 -4.08 27.65 1.67
C PRO A 14 -2.75 28.08 2.30
N ARG A 15 -2.08 29.03 1.65
CA ARG A 15 -0.80 29.58 2.12
C ARG A 15 -1.02 30.64 3.18
N THR A 16 -0.25 30.58 4.26
CA THR A 16 -0.19 31.61 5.28
C THR A 16 1.27 31.95 5.55
N PRO A 17 1.75 33.14 5.15
CA PRO A 17 3.09 33.59 5.48
C PRO A 17 3.35 33.57 7.00
N ALA A 18 4.57 33.26 7.41
CA ALA A 18 4.98 33.25 8.82
C ALA A 18 4.77 34.62 9.49
N SER A 19 4.82 35.70 8.72
CA SER A 19 4.46 37.05 9.18
C SER A 19 2.98 37.19 9.51
N ASP A 20 2.09 36.54 8.76
CA ASP A 20 0.65 36.56 9.01
C ASP A 20 0.27 35.65 10.17
N VAL A 21 1.00 34.54 10.38
CA VAL A 21 0.90 33.73 11.62
C VAL A 21 1.19 34.61 12.85
N LYS A 22 2.22 35.45 12.79
CA LYS A 22 2.58 36.39 13.87
C LYS A 22 1.52 37.48 14.08
N LYS A 23 0.94 38.02 13.00
CA LYS A 23 -0.08 39.09 13.05
C LYS A 23 -1.46 38.60 13.51
N LEU A 24 -1.91 37.47 12.97
CA LEU A 24 -3.22 36.86 13.29
C LEU A 24 -3.26 36.29 14.71
N GLY A 25 -2.09 35.97 15.25
CA GLY A 25 -1.92 35.24 16.49
C GLY A 25 -2.46 33.81 16.39
N TRP A 26 -2.17 33.00 17.42
CA TRP A 26 -2.57 31.59 17.45
C TRP A 26 -4.08 31.38 17.24
N ARG A 27 -4.90 32.25 17.82
CA ARG A 27 -6.38 32.17 17.71
C ARG A 27 -6.87 32.38 16.28
N GLY A 28 -6.24 33.29 15.52
CA GLY A 28 -6.58 33.53 14.13
C GLY A 28 -6.22 32.34 13.23
N VAL A 29 -5.06 31.74 13.49
CA VAL A 29 -4.60 30.51 12.81
C VAL A 29 -5.57 29.36 13.05
N MET A 30 -5.96 29.10 14.30
CA MET A 30 -6.92 28.04 14.63
C MET A 30 -8.29 28.26 13.98
N ARG A 31 -8.74 29.51 13.84
CA ARG A 31 -9.98 29.83 13.12
C ARG A 31 -9.85 29.58 11.61
N ALA A 32 -8.67 29.81 11.03
CA ALA A 32 -8.40 29.48 9.63
C ALA A 32 -8.43 27.96 9.42
N ILE A 33 -7.79 27.20 10.31
CA ILE A 33 -7.81 25.73 10.32
C ILE A 33 -9.23 25.19 10.50
N ALA A 34 -10.03 25.74 11.41
CA ALA A 34 -11.41 25.30 11.61
C ALA A 34 -12.30 25.47 10.36
N ARG A 35 -11.99 26.46 9.50
CA ARG A 35 -12.76 26.71 8.27
C ARG A 35 -12.20 26.02 7.04
N LYS A 36 -10.87 25.93 6.93
CA LYS A 36 -10.17 25.45 5.73
C LYS A 36 -9.50 24.08 5.91
N GLY A 37 -9.52 23.53 7.13
CA GLY A 37 -8.95 22.24 7.50
C GLY A 37 -7.44 22.28 7.71
N LYS A 38 -6.67 22.69 6.70
CA LYS A 38 -5.21 22.60 6.66
C LYS A 38 -4.63 23.89 6.10
N VAL A 39 -3.45 24.28 6.56
CA VAL A 39 -2.77 25.50 6.11
C VAL A 39 -1.28 25.22 5.98
N VAL A 40 -0.68 25.65 4.86
CA VAL A 40 0.78 25.63 4.72
C VAL A 40 1.35 26.98 5.16
N VAL A 41 2.34 26.94 6.05
CA VAL A 41 3.09 28.09 6.51
C VAL A 41 4.28 28.29 5.59
N THR A 42 4.43 29.51 5.11
CA THR A 42 5.52 29.87 4.22
C THR A 42 6.43 30.93 4.83
N ASN A 43 7.71 30.88 4.50
CA ASN A 43 8.68 31.92 4.84
C ASN A 43 9.43 32.34 3.58
N HIS A 44 9.47 33.63 3.31
CA HIS A 44 10.05 34.17 2.08
C HIS A 44 9.63 33.42 0.79
N SER A 45 8.40 32.88 0.77
CA SER A 45 7.78 32.07 -0.31
C SER A 45 8.11 30.58 -0.33
N GLU A 46 9.03 30.11 0.52
CA GLU A 46 9.32 28.69 0.72
C GLU A 46 8.29 28.04 1.65
N LEU A 47 7.95 26.79 1.39
CA LEU A 47 7.05 26.01 2.25
C LEU A 47 7.85 25.49 3.46
N GLU A 48 7.50 25.90 4.67
CA GLU A 48 8.24 25.51 5.88
C GLU A 48 7.51 24.48 6.73
N ALA A 49 6.19 24.63 6.88
CA ALA A 49 5.41 23.76 7.76
C ALA A 49 3.96 23.65 7.31
N VAL A 50 3.26 22.61 7.77
CA VAL A 50 1.81 22.48 7.63
C VAL A 50 1.21 22.49 9.03
N ILE A 51 0.18 23.32 9.23
CA ILE A 51 -0.61 23.29 10.45
C ILE A 51 -1.96 22.64 10.14
N LEU A 52 -2.29 21.64 10.95
CA LEU A 52 -3.54 20.89 10.91
C LEU A 52 -4.05 20.67 12.35
N SER A 53 -5.33 20.32 12.50
CA SER A 53 -5.86 19.95 13.81
C SER A 53 -5.26 18.63 14.31
N ALA A 54 -5.22 18.46 15.63
CA ALA A 54 -4.76 17.21 16.25
C ALA A 54 -5.59 16.01 15.78
N ASP A 55 -6.92 16.17 15.67
CA ASP A 55 -7.81 15.10 15.19
C ASP A 55 -7.48 14.65 13.77
N GLU A 56 -7.19 15.61 12.88
CA GLU A 56 -6.81 15.29 11.50
C GLU A 56 -5.45 14.59 11.46
N TYR A 57 -4.49 15.02 12.29
CA TYR A 57 -3.20 14.35 12.41
C TYR A 57 -3.35 12.91 12.90
N SER A 58 -4.17 12.69 13.93
CA SER A 58 -4.46 11.35 14.44
C SER A 58 -5.13 10.46 13.39
N ARG A 59 -6.08 10.99 12.61
CA ARG A 59 -6.70 10.25 11.49
C ARG A 59 -5.68 9.85 10.44
N ILE A 60 -4.74 10.74 10.13
CA ILE A 60 -3.66 10.45 9.18
C ILE A 60 -2.82 9.29 9.69
N LEU A 61 -2.40 9.34 10.96
CA LEU A 61 -1.61 8.27 11.57
C LEU A 61 -2.36 6.93 11.59
N HIS A 62 -3.63 6.92 11.98
CA HIS A 62 -4.44 5.69 11.99
C HIS A 62 -4.57 5.09 10.60
N ALA A 63 -4.83 5.91 9.59
CA ALA A 63 -5.03 5.39 8.25
C ALA A 63 -3.71 4.96 7.58
N LEU A 64 -2.55 5.51 7.98
CA LEU A 64 -1.23 4.98 7.62
C LEU A 64 -0.94 3.64 8.31
N ASP A 65 -1.26 3.51 9.60
CA ASP A 65 -1.10 2.25 10.35
C ASP A 65 -1.98 1.13 9.74
N ASP A 66 -3.26 1.43 9.47
CA ASP A 66 -4.18 0.51 8.80
C ASP A 66 -3.70 0.12 7.40
N ALA A 67 -3.04 1.02 6.66
CA ALA A 67 -2.45 0.69 5.38
C ALA A 67 -1.25 -0.24 5.56
N GLY A 68 -0.34 0.08 6.47
CA GLY A 68 0.82 -0.76 6.80
C GLY A 68 0.41 -2.17 7.24
N ALA A 69 -0.56 -2.28 8.15
CA ALA A 69 -1.06 -3.56 8.64
C ALA A 69 -1.66 -4.43 7.52
N ARG A 70 -2.41 -3.82 6.59
CA ARG A 70 -2.94 -4.52 5.40
C ARG A 70 -1.83 -5.01 4.48
N HIS A 71 -0.79 -4.21 4.26
CA HIS A 71 0.36 -4.63 3.46
C HIS A 71 1.11 -5.80 4.09
N ALA A 72 1.35 -5.76 5.41
CA ALA A 72 1.97 -6.85 6.14
C ALA A 72 1.14 -8.15 6.02
N SER A 73 -0.17 -8.07 6.27
CA SER A 73 -1.08 -9.22 6.14
C SER A 73 -1.13 -9.81 4.72
N ALA A 74 -1.08 -8.97 3.69
CA ALA A 74 -1.03 -9.43 2.30
C ALA A 74 0.28 -10.17 1.99
N LEU A 75 1.41 -9.70 2.52
CA LEU A 75 2.71 -10.38 2.38
C LEU A 75 2.74 -11.71 3.13
N ASP A 76 2.20 -11.77 4.35
CA ASP A 76 2.10 -13.01 5.12
C ASP A 76 1.25 -14.05 4.39
N THR A 77 0.13 -13.63 3.81
CA THR A 77 -0.72 -14.51 3.00
C THR A 77 0.03 -15.06 1.78
N LEU A 78 0.81 -14.20 1.10
CA LEU A 78 1.61 -14.62 -0.06
C LEU A 78 2.72 -15.60 0.35
N ARG A 79 3.39 -15.31 1.46
CA ARG A 79 4.43 -16.17 2.02
C ARG A 79 3.87 -17.55 2.37
N GLN A 80 2.75 -17.61 3.09
CA GLN A 80 2.11 -18.87 3.45
C GLN A 80 1.79 -19.71 2.22
N ARG A 81 1.19 -19.13 1.18
CA ARG A 81 0.87 -19.85 -0.07
C ARG A 81 2.12 -20.35 -0.79
N PHE A 82 3.19 -19.57 -0.76
CA PHE A 82 4.46 -19.98 -1.33
C PHE A 82 5.05 -21.17 -0.56
N ASP A 83 5.09 -21.08 0.76
CA ASP A 83 5.62 -22.13 1.64
C ASP A 83 4.80 -23.43 1.51
N GLU A 84 3.47 -23.35 1.45
CA GLU A 84 2.58 -24.49 1.19
C GLU A 84 2.89 -25.15 -0.16
N ARG A 85 3.06 -24.36 -1.21
CA ARG A 85 3.39 -24.88 -2.54
C ARG A 85 4.79 -25.49 -2.58
N LEU A 86 5.77 -24.87 -1.92
CA LEU A 86 7.12 -25.40 -1.82
C LEU A 86 7.14 -26.72 -1.04
N ALA A 87 6.44 -26.80 0.10
CA ALA A 87 6.31 -28.01 0.89
C ALA A 87 5.70 -29.16 0.07
N SER A 88 4.70 -28.88 -0.79
CA SER A 88 4.12 -29.90 -1.67
C SER A 88 5.11 -30.47 -2.69
N LEU A 89 6.09 -29.67 -3.13
CA LEU A 89 7.14 -30.07 -4.07
C LEU A 89 8.31 -30.77 -3.37
N GLN A 90 8.53 -30.46 -2.09
CA GLN A 90 9.57 -31.04 -1.25
C GLN A 90 9.10 -32.26 -0.45
N ALA A 91 7.82 -32.66 -0.59
CA ALA A 91 7.31 -33.86 0.05
C ALA A 91 8.10 -35.10 -0.39
N ASP A 92 8.31 -36.04 0.53
CA ASP A 92 9.13 -37.24 0.29
C ASP A 92 8.61 -38.07 -0.90
N ASP A 93 7.29 -38.03 -1.13
CA ASP A 93 6.61 -38.72 -2.23
C ASP A 93 6.47 -37.86 -3.50
N ALA A 94 6.98 -36.62 -3.53
CA ALA A 94 6.83 -35.72 -4.67
C ALA A 94 7.47 -36.30 -5.94
N SER A 95 8.63 -36.95 -5.81
CA SER A 95 9.29 -37.63 -6.94
C SER A 95 8.48 -38.82 -7.46
N GLU A 96 7.81 -39.54 -6.57
CA GLU A 96 6.97 -40.69 -6.92
C GLU A 96 5.68 -40.23 -7.61
N ARG A 97 5.02 -39.18 -7.09
CA ARG A 97 3.85 -38.55 -7.71
C ARG A 97 4.17 -38.04 -9.12
N LEU A 98 5.35 -37.45 -9.32
CA LEU A 98 5.79 -36.98 -10.64
C LEU A 98 5.96 -38.15 -11.61
N ARG A 99 6.64 -39.23 -11.20
CA ARG A 99 6.78 -40.44 -12.03
C ARG A 99 5.43 -41.06 -12.35
N ALA A 100 4.54 -41.19 -11.36
CA ALA A 100 3.19 -41.71 -11.57
C ALA A 100 2.35 -40.87 -12.55
N LEU A 101 2.57 -39.55 -12.62
CA LEU A 101 1.95 -38.68 -13.62
C LEU A 101 2.54 -38.89 -15.01
N MET A 102 3.86 -39.07 -15.13
CA MET A 102 4.54 -39.33 -16.41
C MET A 102 4.20 -40.72 -16.96
N ASP A 103 4.06 -41.71 -16.09
CA ASP A 103 3.73 -43.10 -16.44
C ASP A 103 2.23 -43.29 -16.76
N ARG A 104 1.39 -42.28 -16.50
CA ARG A 104 -0.04 -42.36 -16.82
C ARG A 104 -0.25 -42.33 -18.34
N PRO A 105 -1.00 -43.29 -18.90
CA PRO A 105 -1.36 -43.26 -20.31
C PRO A 105 -2.11 -41.96 -20.62
N THR A 106 -1.51 -41.09 -21.40
CA THR A 106 -2.16 -39.85 -21.82
C THR A 106 -3.04 -40.15 -23.03
N THR A 107 -4.34 -39.90 -22.93
CA THR A 107 -5.25 -39.98 -24.08
C THR A 107 -4.98 -38.82 -25.02
N LEU A 108 -4.18 -39.07 -26.04
CA LEU A 108 -3.92 -38.12 -27.12
C LEU A 108 -5.19 -38.01 -27.98
N GLY A 109 -5.98 -36.95 -27.76
CA GLY A 109 -7.24 -36.68 -28.47
C GLY A 109 -7.07 -36.24 -29.93
N GLY A 110 -6.14 -36.82 -30.67
CA GLY A 110 -5.84 -36.45 -32.05
C GLY A 110 -4.73 -37.30 -32.70
N LYS A 111 -4.42 -37.02 -33.98
CA LYS A 111 -3.32 -37.68 -34.71
C LYS A 111 -1.99 -37.36 -34.03
N VAL A 112 -1.41 -38.37 -33.39
CA VAL A 112 -0.06 -38.31 -32.84
C VAL A 112 0.94 -38.19 -33.99
N LYS A 113 1.62 -37.05 -34.10
CA LYS A 113 2.84 -36.93 -34.91
C LYS A 113 4.02 -37.28 -34.02
N ALA A 114 4.38 -38.56 -33.96
CA ALA A 114 5.69 -38.94 -33.47
C ALA A 114 6.71 -38.44 -34.50
N GLY A 115 7.68 -37.64 -34.07
CA GLY A 115 8.78 -37.23 -34.95
C GLY A 115 9.60 -38.46 -35.34
N ASP A 116 10.00 -38.53 -36.61
CA ASP A 116 10.85 -39.61 -37.12
C ASP A 116 12.14 -39.66 -36.30
N SER A 117 12.30 -40.74 -35.55
CA SER A 117 13.54 -41.05 -34.84
C SER A 117 14.62 -41.43 -35.85
N HIS A 118 15.66 -40.59 -35.93
CA HIS A 118 16.90 -40.84 -36.67
C HIS A 118 17.92 -41.57 -35.81
#